data_AF-A0A1H2QEQ7-F1
#
_entry.id   AF-A0A1H2QEQ7-F1
#
_cell.length_a   1.000
_cell.length_b   1.000
_cell.length_c   1.000
_cell.angle_alpha   90.00
_cell.angle_beta   90.00
_cell.angle_gamma   90.00
#
_symmetry.space_group_name_H-M   'P 1'
#
loop_
_entity.id
_entity.type
_entity.pdbx_description
1 polymer ?
#
loop_
_entity_poly.entity_id
_entity_poly.type
_entity_poly.pdbx_seq_one_letter_code
_entity_poly.pdbx_strand_id
1 'polypeptide(L)'
;MVDRMRAQNSPALSLLVWHRAPHKRDLEHQVWQEGSHTEQIADTTMMRQKLEYIHNNPVKRGYVDDPLCWRYSSARNYEGSRDCLTR
;
A
#
# COMPACT_ATOMS: atom_id res chain seq x y z
N MET A 1 8.86 -13.46 -0.07
CA MET A 1 9.23 -12.26 -0.86
C MET A 1 10.74 -12.07 -0.89
N VAL A 2 11.40 -11.89 0.25
CA VAL A 2 12.87 -11.75 0.37
C VAL A 2 13.61 -12.92 -0.28
N ASP A 3 13.19 -14.17 -0.05
CA ASP A 3 13.84 -15.34 -0.65
C ASP A 3 13.78 -15.36 -2.19
N ARG A 4 12.66 -14.88 -2.76
CA ARG A 4 12.52 -14.72 -4.21
C ARG A 4 13.49 -13.65 -4.73
N MET A 5 13.64 -12.54 -4.01
CA MET A 5 14.59 -11.49 -4.37
C MET A 5 16.04 -11.97 -4.27
N ARG A 6 16.36 -12.83 -3.29
CA ARG A 6 17.67 -13.49 -3.17
C ARG A 6 17.94 -14.41 -4.35
N ALA A 7 16.97 -15.27 -4.70
CA ALA A 7 17.09 -16.15 -5.88
C ALA A 7 17.26 -15.39 -7.20
N GLN A 8 16.76 -14.14 -7.26
CA GLN A 8 16.86 -13.27 -8.43
C GLN A 8 18.04 -12.29 -8.38
N ASN A 9 18.89 -12.33 -7.35
CA ASN A 9 19.97 -11.37 -7.11
C ASN A 9 19.50 -9.90 -7.23
N SER A 10 18.33 -9.59 -6.66
CA SER A 10 17.71 -8.29 -6.82
C SER A 10 18.48 -7.19 -6.04
N PRO A 11 18.77 -6.03 -6.67
CA PRO A 11 19.42 -4.90 -5.99
C PRO A 11 18.54 -4.28 -4.89
N ALA A 12 17.24 -4.57 -4.87
CA ALA A 12 16.32 -4.10 -3.84
C ALA A 12 16.69 -4.59 -2.44
N LEU A 13 17.37 -5.73 -2.31
CA LEU A 13 17.82 -6.24 -1.00
C LEU A 13 18.77 -5.26 -0.31
N SER A 14 19.71 -4.66 -1.05
CA SER A 14 20.62 -3.65 -0.52
C SER A 14 19.89 -2.40 -0.01
N LEU A 15 18.80 -2.01 -0.69
CA LEU A 15 17.96 -0.90 -0.24
C LEU A 15 17.24 -1.22 1.07
N LEU A 16 16.72 -2.44 1.22
CA LEU A 16 16.06 -2.87 2.47
C LEU A 16 17.03 -2.93 3.65
N VAL A 17 18.29 -3.29 3.41
CA VAL A 17 19.35 -3.25 4.44
C VAL A 17 19.68 -1.80 4.80
N TRP A 18 19.78 -0.92 3.79
CA TRP A 18 20.13 0.49 3.97
C TRP A 18 19.07 1.27 4.75
N HIS A 19 17.79 1.04 4.45
CA HIS A 19 16.67 1.75 5.06
C HIS A 19 16.14 1.12 6.35
N ARG A 20 16.78 0.07 6.87
CA ARG A 20 16.35 -0.57 8.12
C ARG A 20 16.51 0.38 9.31
N ALA A 21 15.64 0.23 10.30
CA ALA A 21 15.70 0.97 11.55
C ALA A 21 17.02 0.64 12.29
N PRO A 22 17.80 1.64 12.74
CA PRO A 22 19.12 1.40 13.33
C PRO A 22 19.13 0.49 14.57
N HIS A 23 18.02 0.44 15.29
CA HIS A 23 17.88 -0.33 16.54
C HIS A 23 17.35 -1.76 16.32
N LYS A 24 16.91 -2.12 15.12
CA LYS A 24 16.53 -3.49 14.73
C LYS A 24 17.72 -4.22 14.11
N ARG A 25 18.51 -4.86 14.97
CA ARG A 25 19.71 -5.62 14.56
C ARG A 25 19.44 -7.10 14.30
N ASP A 26 18.28 -7.57 14.74
CA ASP A 26 17.76 -8.93 14.58
C ASP A 26 17.18 -9.20 13.18
N LEU A 27 16.87 -8.15 12.42
CA LEU A 27 16.32 -8.24 11.07
C LEU A 27 17.31 -7.66 10.05
N GLU A 28 17.83 -8.53 9.19
CA GLU A 28 18.77 -8.15 8.13
C GLU A 28 18.07 -7.30 7.04
N HIS A 29 16.86 -7.70 6.64
CA HIS A 29 16.07 -7.04 5.59
C HIS A 29 14.73 -6.59 6.16
N GLN A 30 14.55 -5.27 6.32
CA GLN A 30 13.32 -4.70 6.85
C GLN A 30 12.40 -4.24 5.72
N VAL A 31 11.22 -4.87 5.62
CA VAL A 31 10.21 -4.53 4.60
C VAL A 31 9.24 -3.45 5.11
N TRP A 32 8.84 -3.54 6.38
CA TRP A 32 7.87 -2.63 6.98
C TRP A 32 8.58 -1.47 7.67
N GLN A 33 8.12 -0.25 7.40
CA GLN A 33 8.48 0.92 8.20
C GLN A 33 7.88 0.80 9.60
N GLU A 34 8.54 1.42 10.58
CA GLU A 34 8.06 1.43 11.95
C GLU A 34 7.03 2.54 12.18
N GLY A 35 6.11 2.27 13.09
CA GLY A 35 4.99 3.16 13.38
C GLY A 35 3.77 2.84 12.53
N SER A 36 2.60 3.02 13.14
CA SER A 36 1.31 3.04 12.45
C SER A 36 0.70 4.41 12.63
N HIS A 37 0.11 4.96 11.58
CA HIS A 37 -0.67 6.19 11.66
C HIS A 37 -2.15 5.83 11.82
N THR A 38 -2.51 5.34 13.01
CA THR A 38 -3.90 4.97 13.31
C THR A 38 -4.67 6.23 13.70
N GLU A 39 -5.72 6.55 12.95
CA GLU A 39 -6.64 7.65 13.25
C GLU A 39 -8.03 7.08 13.55
N GLN A 40 -8.65 7.54 14.64
CA GLN A 40 -10.03 7.16 14.98
C GLN A 40 -11.00 7.95 14.10
N ILE A 41 -11.94 7.24 13.47
CA ILE A 41 -13.03 7.86 12.72
C ILE A 41 -14.14 8.26 13.69
N ALA A 42 -14.34 9.56 13.90
CA ALA A 42 -15.31 10.08 14.86
C ALA A 42 -16.72 10.19 14.30
N ASP A 43 -16.86 10.46 13.00
CA ASP A 43 -18.15 10.68 12.35
C ASP A 43 -18.15 10.26 10.86
N THR A 44 -19.34 10.29 10.27
CA THR A 44 -19.56 9.90 8.87
C THR A 44 -18.90 10.86 7.87
N THR A 45 -18.75 12.13 8.21
CA THR A 45 -18.09 13.12 7.33
C THR A 45 -16.61 12.81 7.21
N MET A 46 -15.94 12.57 8.34
CA MET A 46 -14.55 12.11 8.39
C MET A 46 -14.38 10.78 7.66
N MET A 47 -15.32 9.84 7.86
CA MET A 47 -15.30 8.56 7.15
C MET A 47 -15.31 8.75 5.63
N ARG A 48 -16.22 9.59 5.10
CA ARG A 48 -16.31 9.86 3.65
C ARG A 48 -15.05 10.53 3.11
N GLN A 49 -14.51 11.50 3.84
CA GLN A 49 -13.26 12.17 3.46
C GLN A 49 -12.09 11.17 3.36
N LYS A 50 -11.94 10.28 4.34
CA LYS A 50 -10.86 9.28 4.33
C LYS A 50 -11.09 8.22 3.24
N LEU A 51 -12.32 7.79 2.99
CA LEU A 51 -12.67 6.89 1.88
C LEU A 51 -12.29 7.51 0.53
N GLU A 52 -12.65 8.77 0.30
CA GLU A 52 -12.31 9.49 -0.93
C GLU A 52 -10.79 9.61 -1.10
N TYR A 53 -10.07 9.90 -0.02
CA TYR A 53 -8.60 9.93 -0.03
C TYR A 53 -8.00 8.57 -0.41
N ILE A 54 -8.47 7.48 0.20
CA ILE A 54 -7.97 6.11 -0.06
C ILE A 54 -8.19 5.72 -1.52
N HIS A 55 -9.38 5.97 -2.08
CA HIS A 55 -9.68 5.62 -3.46
C HIS A 55 -8.89 6.48 -4.46
N ASN A 56 -8.64 7.76 -4.16
CA ASN A 56 -7.91 8.66 -5.05
C ASN A 56 -6.38 8.59 -4.90
N ASN A 57 -5.84 7.89 -3.90
CA ASN A 57 -4.39 7.79 -3.71
C ASN A 57 -3.62 7.27 -4.94
N PRO A 58 -4.08 6.22 -5.65
CA PRO A 58 -3.43 5.76 -6.87
C PRO A 58 -3.36 6.83 -7.96
N VAL A 59 -4.39 7.66 -8.09
CA VAL A 59 -4.43 8.77 -9.06
C VAL A 59 -3.50 9.90 -8.64
N LYS A 60 -3.56 10.31 -7.37
CA LYS A 60 -2.67 11.36 -6.82
C LYS A 60 -1.20 10.98 -6.91
N ARG A 61 -0.88 9.69 -6.85
CA ARG A 61 0.48 9.16 -7.03
C ARG A 61 0.87 8.96 -8.50
N GLY A 62 -0.07 9.14 -9.44
CA GLY A 62 0.16 9.01 -10.88
C GLY A 62 0.24 7.57 -11.38
N TYR A 63 -0.29 6.60 -10.63
CA TYR A 63 -0.26 5.20 -11.06
C TYR A 63 -1.36 4.84 -12.06
N VAL A 64 -2.51 5.53 -11.98
CA VAL A 64 -3.67 5.38 -12.86
C VAL A 64 -4.36 6.72 -13.04
N ASP A 65 -5.05 6.91 -14.16
CA ASP A 65 -5.82 8.13 -14.41
C ASP A 65 -7.21 8.12 -13.73
N ASP A 66 -7.71 6.92 -13.41
CA ASP A 66 -9.04 6.71 -12.81
C ASP A 66 -8.93 5.84 -11.54
N PRO A 67 -9.51 6.25 -10.39
CA PRO A 67 -9.57 5.44 -9.17
C PRO A 67 -10.13 4.03 -9.38
N LEU A 68 -11.11 3.89 -10.28
CA LEU A 68 -11.75 2.62 -10.61
C LEU A 68 -10.82 1.72 -11.42
N CYS A 69 -9.76 2.23 -12.04
CA CYS A 69 -8.79 1.37 -12.74
C CYS A 69 -7.84 0.65 -11.78
N TRP A 70 -7.75 1.06 -10.51
CA TRP A 70 -6.88 0.43 -9.54
C TRP A 70 -7.43 -0.91 -9.05
N ARG A 71 -6.87 -2.02 -9.58
CA ARG A 71 -7.30 -3.40 -9.26
C ARG A 71 -7.24 -3.74 -7.78
N TYR A 72 -6.33 -3.13 -7.02
CA TYR A 72 -6.11 -3.43 -5.61
C TYR A 72 -6.82 -2.42 -4.69
N SER A 73 -7.98 -1.90 -5.10
CA SER A 73 -8.83 -0.99 -4.34
C SER A 73 -10.28 -1.45 -4.41
N SER A 74 -11.03 -1.21 -3.32
CA SER A 74 -12.47 -1.44 -3.26
C SER A 74 -13.30 -0.38 -3.98
N ALA A 75 -12.69 0.63 -4.61
CA ALA A 75 -13.40 1.75 -5.24
C ALA A 75 -14.55 1.30 -6.17
N ARG A 76 -14.33 0.22 -6.95
CA ARG A 76 -15.35 -0.38 -7.82
C ARG A 76 -16.60 -0.87 -7.08
N ASN A 77 -16.41 -1.46 -5.89
CA ASN A 77 -17.50 -1.99 -5.10
C ASN A 77 -18.43 -0.89 -4.59
N TYR A 78 -17.88 0.31 -4.32
CA TYR A 78 -18.67 1.47 -3.89
C TYR A 78 -19.51 2.08 -5.03
N GLU A 79 -19.05 1.93 -6.28
CA GLU A 79 -19.79 2.33 -7.48
C GLU A 79 -20.81 1.28 -7.97
N GLY A 80 -21.04 0.22 -7.19
CA GLY A 80 -21.93 -0.89 -7.58
C GLY A 80 -21.39 -1.72 -8.75
N SER A 81 -20.15 -1.49 -9.18
CA SER A 81 -19.46 -2.31 -10.16
C SER A 81 -18.98 -3.59 -9.48
N ARG A 82 -19.36 -4.76 -10.02
CA ARG A 82 -18.84 -6.05 -9.54
C ARG A 82 -17.33 -6.06 -9.67
N ASP A 83 -16.65 -6.48 -8.61
CA ASP A 83 -15.22 -6.74 -8.64
C ASP A 83 -14.94 -7.78 -9.73
N CYS A 84 -14.39 -7.34 -10.86
CA CYS A 84 -13.98 -8.24 -11.93
C CYS A 84 -12.58 -8.76 -11.61
N LEU A 85 -12.46 -9.51 -10.52
CA LEU A 85 -11.36 -10.46 -10.37
C LEU A 85 -11.62 -11.63 -11.33
N THR A 86 -11.55 -11.36 -12.64
CA THR A 86 -11.31 -12.40 -13.62
C THR A 86 -9.89 -12.95 -13.40
N ARG A 87 -9.84 -14.28 -13.45
CA ARG A 87 -8.76 -15.18 -13.06
C ARG A 87 -7.36 -14.74 -13.47
#